data_AF-A0A3M1SF37-F1
#
_entry.id   AF-A0A3M1SF37-F1
#
_cell.length_a   1.000
_cell.length_b   1.000
_cell.length_c   1.000
_cell.angle_alpha   90.00
_cell.angle_beta   90.00
_cell.angle_gamma   90.00
#
_symmetry.space_group_name_H-M   'P 1'
#
loop_
_entity.id
_entity.type
_entity.pdbx_description
1 polymer ?
#
loop_
_entity_poly.entity_id
_entity_poly.type
_entity_poly.pdbx_seq_one_letter_code
_entity_poly.pdbx_strand_id
1 'polypeptide(L)'
;MEVGWIAAIVTTPLFFNVFSSRIFEPDKITLLRSIALLVLVSWIVKALEKTLNGNKSSFSFREIFQTPLMLPVVALILNYLISTLLSVAPLVSLWGSYQRLQGTFTMYSYVILFLSLVFTRPKAEQIHRLVTVMVAVSLPVAVYGLLQRYKIDPIPWGGDVSTRIASTMGNSIFVAAYLIMVFPLTLGRTIESFRRMLNSSAFELKDFLLSTAYVFIGLLQVIALYFSGSRGPALGWLASLFFFALSFVYVTKKRNVGLGIIFLSLVVGIFLIVFNLPQSPFESLKQHPSIGRFGQLLDPQSNNARVRTYIWQGAVKLYGFHPPLE
;
A
#
# COMPACT_ATOMS: atom_id res chain seq x y z
N MET A 1 11.08 -16.48 -11.11
CA MET A 1 10.94 -15.06 -10.70
C MET A 1 9.49 -14.58 -10.66
N GLU A 2 8.72 -14.63 -11.76
CA GLU A 2 7.29 -14.20 -11.74
C GLU A 2 6.48 -14.89 -10.63
N VAL A 3 6.63 -16.21 -10.49
CA VAL A 3 6.02 -16.98 -9.40
C VAL A 3 6.36 -16.42 -8.02
N GLY A 4 7.59 -15.94 -7.82
CA GLY A 4 8.01 -15.33 -6.55
C GLY A 4 7.30 -13.99 -6.28
N TRP A 5 7.13 -13.14 -7.30
CA TRP A 5 6.34 -11.91 -7.16
C TRP A 5 4.88 -12.20 -6.86
N ILE A 6 4.28 -13.15 -7.58
CA ILE A 6 2.91 -13.60 -7.37
C ILE A 6 2.75 -14.17 -5.96
N ALA A 7 3.68 -15.04 -5.53
CA ALA A 7 3.68 -15.58 -4.18
C ALA A 7 3.72 -14.45 -3.14
N ALA A 8 4.61 -13.46 -3.29
CA ALA A 8 4.71 -12.34 -2.36
C ALA A 8 3.39 -11.55 -2.23
N ILE A 9 2.73 -11.24 -3.35
CA ILE A 9 1.48 -10.46 -3.34
C ILE A 9 0.27 -11.28 -2.89
N VAL A 10 0.35 -12.62 -2.89
CA VAL A 10 -0.71 -13.51 -2.41
C VAL A 10 -0.53 -13.81 -0.93
N THR A 11 0.66 -14.25 -0.52
CA THR A 11 0.91 -14.72 0.85
C THR A 11 0.92 -13.56 1.85
N THR A 12 1.57 -12.44 1.51
CA THR A 12 1.71 -11.33 2.46
C THR A 12 0.37 -10.73 2.90
N PRO A 13 -0.61 -10.49 2.00
CA PRO A 13 -1.91 -9.98 2.43
C PRO A 13 -2.78 -11.01 3.15
N LEU A 14 -2.70 -12.28 2.78
CA LEU A 14 -3.65 -13.30 3.24
C LEU A 14 -3.20 -14.07 4.48
N PHE A 15 -1.91 -14.28 4.64
CA PHE A 15 -1.38 -15.16 5.67
C PHE A 15 -1.46 -14.54 7.07
N PHE A 16 -2.08 -15.20 8.04
CA PHE A 16 -1.89 -14.90 9.46
C PHE A 16 -2.01 -16.21 10.24
N ASN A 17 -1.41 -16.28 11.42
CA ASN A 17 -1.33 -17.51 12.20
C ASN A 17 -1.81 -17.27 13.63
N VAL A 18 -3.02 -17.72 13.94
CA VAL A 18 -3.62 -17.56 15.28
C VAL A 18 -2.86 -18.29 16.39
N PHE A 19 -2.01 -19.27 16.04
CA PHE A 19 -1.18 -20.01 17.00
C PHE A 19 0.16 -19.32 17.28
N SER A 20 0.51 -18.28 16.53
CA SER A 20 1.72 -17.49 16.76
C SER A 20 1.48 -16.42 17.83
N SER A 21 2.48 -16.14 18.66
CA SER A 21 2.43 -15.05 19.64
C SER A 21 2.24 -13.68 18.99
N ARG A 22 2.63 -13.56 17.72
CA ARG A 22 2.47 -12.36 16.89
C ARG A 22 1.72 -12.73 15.61
N ILE A 23 0.41 -12.88 15.78
CA ILE A 23 -0.54 -13.45 14.81
C ILE A 23 -0.40 -12.91 13.37
N PHE A 24 -0.04 -11.64 13.21
CA PHE A 24 -0.09 -10.95 11.91
C PHE A 24 1.28 -10.67 11.29
N GLU A 25 2.10 -9.79 11.86
CA GLU A 25 3.19 -9.16 11.11
C GLU A 25 4.48 -9.98 10.98
N PRO A 26 5.06 -10.53 12.06
CA PRO A 26 6.35 -11.22 11.97
C PRO A 26 6.36 -12.42 11.03
N ASP A 27 5.30 -13.22 11.04
CA ASP A 27 5.24 -14.41 10.20
C ASP A 27 5.11 -14.04 8.71
N LYS A 28 4.30 -13.00 8.39
CA LYS A 28 4.21 -12.43 7.03
C LYS A 28 5.56 -11.93 6.53
N ILE A 29 6.30 -11.24 7.38
CA ILE A 29 7.61 -10.67 7.03
C ILE A 29 8.62 -11.77 6.81
N THR A 30 8.61 -12.82 7.63
CA THR A 30 9.47 -13.99 7.45
C THR A 30 9.19 -14.67 6.11
N LEU A 31 7.92 -14.92 5.77
CA LEU A 31 7.53 -15.45 4.48
C LEU A 31 8.01 -14.57 3.31
N LEU A 32 7.83 -13.26 3.42
CA LEU A 32 8.26 -12.32 2.38
C LEU A 32 9.78 -12.31 2.22
N ARG A 33 10.55 -12.31 3.31
CA ARG A 33 12.02 -12.42 3.29
C ARG A 33 12.46 -13.68 2.58
N SER A 34 11.87 -14.82 2.90
CA SER A 34 12.16 -16.10 2.23
C SER A 34 11.86 -16.05 0.73
N ILE A 35 10.71 -15.50 0.34
CA ILE A 35 10.35 -15.32 -1.07
C ILE A 35 11.34 -14.37 -1.78
N ALA A 36 11.72 -13.27 -1.14
CA ALA A 36 12.69 -12.32 -1.69
C ALA A 36 14.06 -12.98 -1.91
N LEU A 37 14.53 -13.81 -0.97
CA LEU A 37 15.77 -14.58 -1.14
C LEU A 37 15.68 -15.58 -2.30
N LEU A 38 14.57 -16.31 -2.43
CA LEU A 38 14.36 -17.22 -3.58
C LEU A 38 14.33 -16.47 -4.91
N VAL A 39 13.71 -15.28 -4.94
CA VAL A 39 13.73 -14.39 -6.11
C VAL A 39 15.15 -13.92 -6.40
N LEU A 40 15.92 -13.53 -5.37
CA LEU A 40 17.31 -13.11 -5.52
C LEU A 40 18.18 -14.23 -6.10
N VAL A 41 18.11 -15.44 -5.55
CA VAL A 41 18.86 -16.60 -6.04
C VAL A 41 18.48 -16.89 -7.50
N SER A 42 17.17 -16.93 -7.80
CA SER A 42 16.69 -17.13 -9.17
C SER A 42 17.19 -16.04 -10.13
N TRP A 43 17.29 -14.81 -9.65
CA TRP A 43 17.72 -13.66 -10.44
C TRP A 43 19.24 -13.71 -10.70
N ILE A 44 20.04 -14.10 -9.70
CA ILE A 44 21.48 -14.33 -9.81
C ILE A 44 21.76 -15.45 -10.81
N VAL A 45 21.09 -16.61 -10.70
CA VAL A 45 21.25 -17.73 -11.64
C VAL A 45 20.98 -17.28 -13.08
N LYS A 46 19.87 -16.57 -13.32
CA LYS A 46 19.55 -16.03 -14.65
C LYS A 46 20.60 -15.04 -15.17
N ALA A 47 21.20 -14.24 -14.28
CA ALA A 47 22.26 -13.32 -14.67
C ALA A 47 23.54 -14.07 -15.07
N LEU A 48 23.91 -15.11 -14.31
CA LEU A 48 25.07 -15.95 -14.61
C LEU A 48 24.89 -16.73 -15.93
N GLU A 49 23.73 -17.34 -16.17
CA GLU A 49 23.43 -18.04 -17.42
C GLU A 49 23.58 -17.15 -18.67
N LYS A 50 23.15 -15.88 -18.58
CA LYS A 50 23.32 -14.92 -19.68
C LYS A 50 24.79 -14.67 -19.98
N THR A 51 25.58 -14.44 -18.93
CA THR A 51 27.02 -14.19 -19.05
C THR A 51 27.76 -15.41 -19.62
N LEU A 52 27.39 -16.62 -19.17
CA LEU A 52 27.97 -17.87 -19.66
C LEU A 52 27.64 -18.15 -21.13
N ASN A 53 26.42 -17.82 -21.57
CA ASN A 53 26.00 -17.97 -22.97
C ASN A 53 26.58 -16.90 -23.92
N GLY A 54 27.63 -16.18 -23.50
CA GLY A 54 28.31 -15.16 -24.32
C GLY A 54 27.50 -13.88 -24.54
N ASN A 55 26.27 -13.82 -24.03
CA ASN A 55 25.49 -12.59 -23.99
C ASN A 55 26.07 -11.70 -22.89
N LYS A 56 26.99 -10.79 -23.26
CA LYS A 56 27.46 -9.76 -22.35
C LYS A 56 26.25 -9.06 -21.75
N SER A 57 25.99 -9.32 -20.47
CA SER A 57 25.01 -8.54 -19.72
C SER A 57 25.55 -7.13 -19.67
N SER A 58 25.00 -6.24 -20.50
CA SER A 58 25.30 -4.81 -20.45
C SER A 58 24.65 -4.19 -19.22
N PHE A 59 24.95 -4.69 -18.01
CA PHE A 59 24.66 -3.93 -16.80
C PHE A 59 25.64 -2.76 -16.79
N SER A 60 25.19 -1.64 -17.36
CA SER A 60 25.95 -0.41 -17.37
C SER A 60 25.56 0.38 -16.14
N PHE A 61 26.54 0.90 -15.40
CA PHE A 61 26.28 1.86 -14.32
C PHE A 61 25.45 3.06 -14.80
N ARG A 62 25.51 3.39 -16.10
CA ARG A 62 24.63 4.41 -16.71
C ARG A 62 23.14 4.07 -16.64
N GLU A 63 22.77 2.79 -16.71
CA GLU A 63 21.36 2.38 -16.62
C GLU A 63 20.75 2.72 -15.25
N ILE A 64 21.56 2.69 -14.18
CA ILE A 64 21.12 3.09 -12.84
C ILE A 64 20.72 4.57 -12.83
N PHE A 65 21.50 5.43 -13.47
CA PHE A 65 21.20 6.87 -13.51
C PHE A 65 20.11 7.25 -14.53
N GLN A 66 19.89 6.42 -15.55
CA GLN A 66 18.86 6.64 -16.57
C GLN A 66 17.48 6.12 -16.15
N THR A 67 17.42 5.16 -15.23
CA THR A 67 16.15 4.59 -14.78
C THR A 67 15.51 5.51 -13.74
N PRO A 68 14.27 5.98 -13.95
CA PRO A 68 13.61 6.87 -12.99
C PRO A 68 13.46 6.20 -11.62
N LEU A 69 13.54 6.99 -10.55
CA LEU A 69 13.47 6.57 -9.13
C LEU A 69 14.64 5.72 -8.60
N MET A 70 15.63 5.35 -9.44
CA MET A 70 16.78 4.57 -8.94
C MET A 70 17.67 5.36 -7.98
N LEU A 71 17.90 6.66 -8.22
CA LEU A 71 18.71 7.48 -7.31
C LEU A 71 18.10 7.54 -5.89
N PRO A 72 16.80 7.84 -5.70
CA PRO A 72 16.14 7.70 -4.41
C PRO A 72 16.26 6.31 -3.79
N VAL A 73 16.17 5.23 -4.59
CA VAL A 73 16.32 3.86 -4.09
C VAL A 73 17.74 3.59 -3.59
N VAL A 74 18.77 4.03 -4.32
CA VAL A 74 20.17 3.92 -3.88
C VAL A 74 20.40 4.73 -2.60
N ALA A 75 19.87 5.95 -2.54
CA ALA A 75 19.94 6.77 -1.33
C ALA A 75 19.27 6.07 -0.13
N LEU A 76 18.10 5.44 -0.34
CA LEU A 76 17.41 4.66 0.69
C LEU A 76 18.24 3.45 1.15
N ILE A 77 18.85 2.70 0.23
CA ILE A 77 19.71 1.56 0.54
C ILE A 77 20.88 2.02 1.42
N LEU A 78 21.60 3.06 0.98
CA LEU A 78 22.74 3.60 1.71
C LEU A 78 22.33 4.16 3.08
N ASN A 79 21.19 4.86 3.16
CA ASN A 79 20.68 5.39 4.41
C ASN A 79 20.41 4.26 5.44
N TYR A 80 19.75 3.17 5.02
CA TYR A 80 19.53 2.02 5.89
C TYR A 80 20.83 1.31 6.28
N LEU A 81 21.80 1.21 5.36
CA LEU A 81 23.12 0.61 5.64
C LEU A 81 23.85 1.41 6.73
N ILE A 82 24.02 2.71 6.51
CA ILE A 82 24.74 3.62 7.41
C ILE A 82 24.02 3.67 8.76
N SER A 83 22.70 3.85 8.75
CA SER A 83 21.90 3.89 9.99
C SER A 83 22.00 2.59 10.79
N THR A 84 22.15 1.44 10.13
CA THR A 84 22.31 0.15 10.83
C THR A 84 23.69 -0.01 11.42
N LEU A 85 24.74 0.33 10.65
CA LEU A 85 26.14 0.21 11.08
C LEU A 85 26.46 1.17 12.23
N LEU A 86 25.87 2.37 12.23
CA LEU A 86 26.07 3.39 13.27
C LEU A 86 25.04 3.32 14.40
N SER A 87 24.14 2.34 14.39
CA SER A 87 23.09 2.19 15.41
C SER A 87 23.67 1.80 16.77
N VAL A 88 23.07 2.30 17.85
CA VAL A 88 23.34 1.83 19.23
C VAL A 88 22.91 0.37 19.43
N ALA A 89 21.97 -0.12 18.62
CA ALA A 89 21.52 -1.52 18.62
C ALA A 89 21.52 -2.11 17.19
N PRO A 90 22.70 -2.40 16.60
CA PRO A 90 22.81 -2.80 15.20
C PRO A 90 22.00 -4.05 14.84
N LEU A 91 21.94 -5.03 15.75
CA LEU A 91 21.16 -6.26 15.54
C LEU A 91 19.66 -5.98 15.49
N VAL A 92 19.15 -5.07 16.32
CA VAL A 92 17.74 -4.67 16.29
C VAL A 92 17.45 -3.86 15.03
N SER A 93 18.37 -2.99 14.60
CA SER A 93 18.25 -2.24 13.33
C SER A 93 18.26 -3.17 12.11
N LEU A 94 19.09 -4.22 12.12
CA LEU A 94 19.18 -5.20 11.04
C LEU A 94 17.92 -6.08 10.95
N TRP A 95 17.54 -6.71 12.05
CA TRP A 95 16.46 -7.70 12.10
C TRP A 95 15.07 -7.10 12.31
N GLY A 96 14.99 -5.90 12.86
CA GLY A 96 13.76 -5.26 13.31
C GLY A 96 13.37 -5.66 14.73
N SER A 97 12.40 -4.94 15.29
CA SER A 97 11.90 -5.24 16.64
C SER A 97 11.14 -6.57 16.69
N TYR A 98 11.08 -7.18 17.88
CA TYR A 98 10.34 -8.43 18.10
C TYR A 98 8.86 -8.36 17.66
N GLN A 99 8.23 -7.19 17.79
CA GLN A 99 6.82 -7.01 17.44
C GLN A 99 6.57 -6.92 15.94
N ARG A 100 7.53 -6.39 15.18
CA ARG A 100 7.30 -5.93 13.81
C ARG A 100 8.25 -6.54 12.79
N LEU A 101 9.43 -7.02 13.17
CA LEU A 101 10.50 -7.45 12.27
C LEU A 101 10.79 -6.47 11.12
N GLN A 102 10.52 -5.18 11.29
CA GLN A 102 10.78 -4.14 10.29
C GLN A 102 12.19 -3.57 10.51
N GLY A 103 13.20 -4.28 10.03
CA GLY A 103 14.60 -3.85 10.02
C GLY A 103 15.15 -3.73 8.60
N THR A 104 16.44 -3.43 8.49
CA THR A 104 17.18 -3.29 7.22
C THR A 104 17.05 -4.52 6.33
N PHE A 105 17.06 -5.73 6.92
CA PHE A 105 16.90 -6.96 6.14
C PHE A 105 15.53 -7.04 5.45
N THR A 106 14.45 -6.61 6.12
CA THR A 106 13.11 -6.54 5.52
C THR A 106 13.05 -5.48 4.43
N MET A 107 13.63 -4.30 4.69
CA MET A 107 13.66 -3.22 3.70
C MET A 107 14.41 -3.64 2.44
N TYR A 108 15.54 -4.34 2.58
CA TYR A 108 16.29 -4.86 1.44
C TYR A 108 15.54 -6.00 0.73
N SER A 109 14.73 -6.77 1.43
CA SER A 109 13.82 -7.75 0.81
C SER A 109 12.80 -7.07 -0.10
N TYR A 110 12.20 -5.94 0.32
CA TYR A 110 11.34 -5.14 -0.56
C TYR A 110 12.10 -4.59 -1.78
N VAL A 111 13.32 -4.08 -1.56
CA VAL A 111 14.20 -3.57 -2.63
C VAL A 111 14.53 -4.66 -3.64
N ILE A 112 14.86 -5.88 -3.19
CA ILE A 112 15.14 -7.02 -4.08
C ILE A 112 13.94 -7.30 -4.98
N LEU A 113 12.72 -7.37 -4.43
CA LEU A 113 11.51 -7.60 -5.21
C LEU A 113 11.30 -6.47 -6.23
N PHE A 114 11.47 -5.22 -5.82
CA PHE A 114 11.38 -4.06 -6.71
C PHE A 114 12.41 -4.09 -7.84
N LEU A 115 13.71 -4.25 -7.52
CA LEU A 115 14.79 -4.25 -8.50
C LEU A 115 14.67 -5.45 -9.45
N SER A 116 14.23 -6.60 -8.96
CA SER A 116 14.01 -7.77 -9.81
C SER A 116 12.92 -7.50 -10.86
N LEU A 117 11.85 -6.76 -10.53
CA LEU A 117 10.84 -6.31 -11.50
C LEU A 117 11.45 -5.31 -12.51
N VAL A 118 12.15 -4.28 -12.03
CA VAL A 118 12.74 -3.23 -12.87
C VAL A 118 13.71 -3.82 -13.90
N PHE A 119 14.62 -4.69 -13.48
CA PHE A 119 15.67 -5.22 -14.35
C PHE A 119 15.27 -6.48 -15.12
N THR A 120 14.25 -7.22 -14.68
CA THR A 120 13.71 -8.34 -15.48
C THR A 120 12.85 -7.84 -16.64
N ARG A 121 12.23 -6.65 -16.51
CA ARG A 121 11.33 -6.04 -17.50
C ARG A 121 10.23 -7.03 -17.96
N PRO A 122 9.27 -7.38 -17.08
CA PRO A 122 8.26 -8.38 -17.38
C PRO A 122 7.44 -8.02 -18.61
N LYS A 123 7.01 -9.02 -19.37
CA LYS A 123 6.10 -8.83 -20.50
C LYS A 123 4.78 -8.21 -20.01
N ALA A 124 4.08 -7.52 -20.91
CA ALA A 124 2.77 -6.93 -20.61
C ALA A 124 1.81 -7.95 -19.96
N GLU A 125 1.74 -9.18 -20.49
CA GLU A 125 0.92 -10.27 -19.92
C GLU A 125 1.25 -10.59 -18.45
N GLN A 126 2.53 -10.55 -18.07
CA GLN A 126 2.97 -10.82 -16.69
C GLN A 126 2.54 -9.70 -15.76
N ILE A 127 2.67 -8.44 -16.20
CA ILE A 127 2.14 -7.28 -15.48
C ILE A 127 0.62 -7.37 -15.38
N HIS A 128 -0.05 -7.81 -16.46
CA HIS A 128 -1.48 -7.98 -16.45
C HIS A 128 -1.92 -9.07 -15.45
N ARG A 129 -1.22 -10.20 -15.37
CA ARG A 129 -1.48 -11.20 -14.34
C ARG A 129 -1.22 -10.65 -12.94
N LEU A 130 -0.08 -9.99 -12.72
CA LEU A 130 0.30 -9.46 -11.42
C LEU A 130 -0.79 -8.53 -10.84
N VAL A 131 -1.25 -7.57 -11.66
CA VAL A 131 -2.33 -6.66 -11.26
C VAL A 131 -3.65 -7.40 -11.04
N THR A 132 -4.00 -8.37 -11.90
CA THR A 132 -5.23 -9.17 -11.71
C THR A 132 -5.19 -9.94 -10.40
N VAL A 133 -4.04 -10.53 -10.06
CA VAL A 133 -3.82 -11.23 -8.79
C VAL A 133 -3.93 -10.26 -7.62
N MET A 134 -3.35 -9.05 -7.68
CA MET A 134 -3.52 -8.06 -6.61
C MET A 134 -4.99 -7.72 -6.36
N VAL A 135 -5.77 -7.53 -7.43
CA VAL A 135 -7.22 -7.27 -7.34
C VAL A 135 -7.95 -8.49 -6.77
N ALA A 136 -7.66 -9.69 -7.26
CA ALA A 136 -8.28 -10.92 -6.76
C ALA A 136 -7.96 -11.19 -5.29
N VAL A 137 -6.72 -10.96 -4.85
CA VAL A 137 -6.28 -11.13 -3.45
C VAL A 137 -6.96 -10.12 -2.52
N SER A 138 -7.30 -8.93 -3.00
CA SER A 138 -8.02 -7.95 -2.18
C SER A 138 -9.44 -8.38 -1.82
N LEU A 139 -10.06 -9.29 -2.59
CA LEU A 139 -11.40 -9.79 -2.33
C LEU A 139 -11.50 -10.51 -0.98
N PRO A 140 -10.75 -11.59 -0.69
CA PRO A 140 -10.80 -12.23 0.62
C PRO A 140 -10.37 -11.29 1.76
N VAL A 141 -9.46 -10.33 1.52
CA VAL A 141 -9.12 -9.31 2.53
C VAL A 141 -10.32 -8.42 2.83
N ALA A 142 -11.07 -7.96 1.83
CA ALA A 142 -12.27 -7.16 2.05
C ALA A 142 -13.38 -7.99 2.71
N VAL A 143 -13.67 -9.18 2.19
CA VAL A 143 -14.71 -10.09 2.69
C VAL A 143 -14.47 -10.45 4.16
N TYR A 144 -13.24 -10.83 4.52
CA TYR A 144 -12.92 -11.18 5.91
C TYR A 144 -13.12 -9.99 6.86
N GLY A 145 -12.80 -8.78 6.41
CA GLY A 145 -13.14 -7.55 7.15
C GLY A 145 -14.65 -7.36 7.34
N LEU A 146 -15.47 -7.66 6.33
CA LEU A 146 -16.92 -7.63 6.47
C LEU A 146 -17.44 -8.68 7.47
N LEU A 147 -16.89 -9.89 7.45
CA LEU A 147 -17.25 -10.93 8.44
C LEU A 147 -16.98 -10.46 9.87
N GLN A 148 -15.86 -9.75 10.09
CA GLN A 148 -15.55 -9.10 11.37
C GLN A 148 -16.57 -8.01 11.73
N ARG A 149 -16.92 -7.15 10.76
CA ARG A 149 -17.92 -6.08 10.95
C ARG A 149 -19.25 -6.63 11.46
N TYR A 150 -19.70 -7.75 10.90
CA TYR A 150 -20.96 -8.39 11.25
C TYR A 150 -20.86 -9.42 12.38
N LYS A 151 -19.71 -9.52 13.07
CA LYS A 151 -19.48 -10.45 14.18
C LYS A 151 -19.70 -11.92 13.81
N ILE A 152 -19.43 -12.27 12.54
CA ILE A 152 -19.47 -13.64 12.02
C ILE A 152 -18.11 -14.32 12.22
N ASP A 153 -17.03 -13.54 12.32
CA ASP A 153 -15.69 -14.03 12.64
C ASP A 153 -15.68 -14.70 14.04
N PRO A 154 -15.42 -16.02 14.13
CA PRO A 154 -15.47 -16.76 15.39
C PRO A 154 -14.21 -16.57 16.25
N ILE A 155 -13.17 -15.91 15.74
CA ILE A 155 -11.89 -15.78 16.44
C ILE A 155 -12.02 -14.72 17.55
N PRO A 156 -11.68 -15.06 18.81
CA PRO A 156 -11.79 -14.14 19.94
C PRO A 156 -10.63 -13.14 19.97
N TRP A 157 -10.66 -12.15 19.06
CA TRP A 157 -9.64 -11.11 19.00
C TRP A 157 -9.60 -10.27 20.27
N GLY A 158 -8.39 -9.92 20.72
CA GLY A 158 -8.21 -9.09 21.93
C GLY A 158 -8.71 -7.64 21.81
N GLY A 159 -9.20 -7.22 20.63
CA GLY A 159 -9.82 -5.91 20.40
C GLY A 159 -11.08 -6.03 19.56
N ASP A 160 -11.97 -5.04 19.65
CA ASP A 160 -13.23 -5.03 18.91
C ASP A 160 -13.02 -4.73 17.41
N VAL A 161 -12.88 -5.80 16.63
CA VAL A 161 -12.76 -5.76 15.17
C VAL A 161 -14.06 -5.43 14.46
N SER A 162 -15.20 -5.38 15.16
CA SER A 162 -16.50 -5.05 14.56
C SER A 162 -16.68 -3.55 14.38
N THR A 163 -16.14 -2.72 15.28
CA THR A 163 -16.20 -1.25 15.14
C THR A 163 -15.27 -0.73 14.05
N ARG A 164 -14.04 -1.26 14.01
CA ARG A 164 -13.02 -0.97 12.99
C ARG A 164 -12.40 -2.27 12.53
N ILE A 165 -12.67 -2.64 11.28
CA ILE A 165 -12.23 -3.92 10.73
C ILE A 165 -10.70 -4.03 10.71
N ALA A 166 -10.17 -5.17 11.12
CA ALA A 166 -8.73 -5.45 11.14
C ALA A 166 -8.30 -6.39 10.00
N SER A 167 -9.25 -7.21 9.52
CA SER A 167 -9.10 -8.26 8.52
C SER A 167 -7.84 -9.12 8.75
N THR A 168 -7.27 -9.68 7.69
CA THR A 168 -6.06 -10.50 7.68
C THR A 168 -4.81 -9.70 8.02
N MET A 169 -4.90 -8.37 8.15
CA MET A 169 -3.78 -7.48 8.47
C MET A 169 -3.66 -7.17 9.96
N GLY A 170 -4.66 -7.50 10.77
CA GLY A 170 -4.66 -7.26 12.22
C GLY A 170 -4.75 -5.80 12.63
N ASN A 171 -4.88 -4.88 11.67
CA ASN A 171 -4.94 -3.45 11.93
C ASN A 171 -5.73 -2.72 10.84
N SER A 172 -6.71 -1.93 11.25
CA SER A 172 -7.57 -1.17 10.33
C SER A 172 -6.84 -0.15 9.47
N ILE A 173 -5.75 0.45 9.95
CA ILE A 173 -4.91 1.35 9.15
C ILE A 173 -4.22 0.56 8.04
N PHE A 174 -3.75 -0.66 8.31
CA PHE A 174 -3.05 -1.49 7.33
C PHE A 174 -3.98 -2.05 6.27
N VAL A 175 -5.17 -2.53 6.65
CA VAL A 175 -6.20 -2.93 5.67
C VAL A 175 -6.51 -1.77 4.74
N ALA A 176 -6.77 -0.59 5.31
CA ALA A 176 -7.10 0.57 4.50
C ALA A 176 -5.95 1.01 3.61
N ALA A 177 -4.71 1.07 4.14
CA ALA A 177 -3.52 1.40 3.36
C ALA A 177 -3.30 0.43 2.20
N TYR A 178 -3.53 -0.87 2.41
CA TYR A 178 -3.49 -1.87 1.35
C TYR A 178 -4.58 -1.62 0.29
N LEU A 179 -5.83 -1.44 0.72
CA LEU A 179 -6.95 -1.25 -0.19
C LEU A 179 -6.85 0.03 -1.03
N ILE A 180 -6.32 1.14 -0.49
CA ILE A 180 -6.12 2.36 -1.28
C ILE A 180 -5.05 2.20 -2.37
N MET A 181 -4.10 1.26 -2.22
CA MET A 181 -3.12 0.95 -3.25
C MET A 181 -3.74 0.08 -4.35
N VAL A 182 -4.60 -0.88 -3.99
CA VAL A 182 -5.21 -1.82 -4.95
C VAL A 182 -6.43 -1.23 -5.67
N PHE A 183 -7.15 -0.31 -5.03
CA PHE A 183 -8.40 0.23 -5.58
C PHE A 183 -8.22 0.94 -6.93
N PRO A 184 -7.22 1.83 -7.15
CA PRO A 184 -6.97 2.42 -8.47
C PRO A 184 -6.67 1.37 -9.56
N LEU A 185 -5.99 0.27 -9.19
CA LEU A 185 -5.73 -0.83 -10.12
C LEU A 185 -7.03 -1.56 -10.49
N THR A 186 -7.93 -1.72 -9.52
CA THR A 186 -9.27 -2.29 -9.71
C THR A 186 -10.10 -1.42 -10.65
N LEU A 187 -10.09 -0.09 -10.45
CA LEU A 187 -10.73 0.85 -11.37
C LEU A 187 -10.16 0.76 -12.79
N GLY A 188 -8.84 0.70 -12.93
CA GLY A 188 -8.17 0.52 -14.22
C GLY A 188 -8.68 -0.74 -14.95
N ARG A 189 -8.80 -1.85 -14.22
CA ARG A 189 -9.32 -3.13 -14.75
C ARG A 189 -10.78 -3.08 -15.13
N THR A 190 -11.60 -2.44 -14.31
CA THR A 190 -13.02 -2.22 -14.60
C THR A 190 -13.17 -1.43 -15.91
N ILE A 191 -12.43 -0.33 -16.07
CA ILE A 191 -12.49 0.50 -17.29
C ILE A 191 -12.00 -0.27 -18.51
N GLU A 192 -10.88 -1.00 -18.40
CA GLU A 192 -10.34 -1.83 -19.48
C GLU A 192 -11.36 -2.89 -19.93
N SER A 193 -11.99 -3.57 -18.97
CA SER A 193 -13.00 -4.60 -19.22
C SER A 193 -14.24 -4.03 -19.91
N PHE A 194 -14.75 -2.87 -19.46
CA PHE A 194 -15.87 -2.20 -20.13
C PHE A 194 -15.52 -1.72 -21.54
N ARG A 195 -14.31 -1.18 -21.75
CA ARG A 195 -13.87 -0.78 -23.10
C ARG A 195 -13.81 -1.96 -24.05
N ARG A 196 -13.33 -3.12 -23.59
CA ARG A 196 -13.33 -4.34 -24.40
C ARG A 196 -14.76 -4.71 -24.79
N MET A 197 -15.67 -4.77 -23.81
CA MET A 197 -17.08 -5.08 -24.05
C MET A 197 -17.79 -4.11 -25.02
N LEU A 198 -17.50 -2.80 -24.94
CA LEU A 198 -18.10 -1.78 -25.82
C LEU A 198 -17.53 -1.80 -27.25
N ASN A 199 -16.31 -2.30 -27.44
CA ASN A 199 -15.66 -2.37 -28.75
C ASN A 199 -15.84 -3.73 -29.44
N SER A 200 -16.30 -4.75 -28.72
CA SER A 200 -16.58 -6.08 -29.27
C SER A 200 -17.82 -6.03 -30.17
N SER A 201 -17.73 -6.66 -31.35
CA SER A 201 -18.84 -6.74 -32.31
C SER A 201 -19.98 -7.67 -31.86
N ALA A 202 -19.69 -8.58 -30.91
CA ALA A 202 -20.65 -9.50 -30.33
C ALA A 202 -20.54 -9.51 -28.80
N PHE A 203 -21.63 -9.88 -28.14
CA PHE A 203 -21.64 -10.06 -26.69
C PHE A 203 -20.80 -11.28 -26.29
N GLU A 204 -19.79 -11.07 -25.45
CA GLU A 204 -19.01 -12.13 -24.83
C GLU A 204 -19.34 -12.25 -23.35
N LEU A 205 -19.92 -13.37 -22.93
CA LEU A 205 -20.28 -13.62 -21.53
C LEU A 205 -19.07 -13.48 -20.59
N LYS A 206 -17.88 -13.87 -21.05
CA LYS A 206 -16.62 -13.75 -20.30
C LYS A 206 -16.32 -12.30 -19.92
N ASP A 207 -16.53 -11.36 -20.83
CA ASP A 207 -16.25 -9.94 -20.61
C ASP A 207 -17.25 -9.30 -19.68
N PHE A 208 -18.51 -9.71 -19.78
CA PHE A 208 -19.56 -9.32 -18.84
C PHE A 208 -19.25 -9.81 -17.42
N LEU A 209 -18.90 -11.10 -17.26
CA LEU A 209 -18.57 -11.69 -15.96
C LEU A 209 -17.32 -11.03 -15.34
N LEU A 210 -16.27 -10.78 -16.13
CA LEU A 210 -15.06 -10.11 -15.64
C LEU A 210 -15.36 -8.67 -15.21
N SER A 211 -16.12 -7.91 -16.00
CA SER A 211 -16.50 -6.54 -15.66
C SER A 211 -17.31 -6.51 -14.36
N THR A 212 -18.28 -7.41 -14.23
CA THR A 212 -19.11 -7.57 -13.04
C THR A 212 -18.27 -7.92 -11.81
N ALA A 213 -17.31 -8.85 -11.96
CA ALA A 213 -16.40 -9.24 -10.89
C ALA A 213 -15.53 -8.06 -10.42
N TYR A 214 -14.95 -7.27 -11.34
CA TYR A 214 -14.15 -6.11 -10.95
C TYR A 214 -14.96 -5.03 -10.26
N VAL A 215 -16.18 -4.76 -10.73
CA VAL A 215 -17.12 -3.83 -10.05
C VAL A 215 -17.46 -4.34 -8.66
N PHE A 216 -17.81 -5.61 -8.53
CA PHE A 216 -18.14 -6.22 -7.24
C PHE A 216 -16.97 -6.15 -6.25
N ILE A 217 -15.76 -6.52 -6.68
CA ILE A 217 -14.56 -6.40 -5.86
C ILE A 217 -14.31 -4.94 -5.47
N GLY A 218 -14.42 -4.00 -6.42
CA GLY A 218 -14.25 -2.57 -6.16
C GLY A 218 -15.25 -2.04 -5.11
N LEU A 219 -16.51 -2.45 -5.17
CA LEU A 219 -17.53 -2.11 -4.17
C LEU A 219 -17.16 -2.64 -2.78
N LEU A 220 -16.74 -3.91 -2.69
CA LEU A 220 -16.30 -4.50 -1.43
C LEU A 220 -15.06 -3.80 -0.87
N GLN A 221 -14.11 -3.39 -1.71
CA GLN A 221 -12.95 -2.59 -1.28
C GLN A 221 -13.39 -1.25 -0.69
N VAL A 222 -14.36 -0.54 -1.30
CA VAL A 222 -14.90 0.73 -0.77
C VAL A 222 -15.62 0.53 0.55
N ILE A 223 -16.44 -0.51 0.67
CA ILE A 223 -17.14 -0.85 1.91
C ILE A 223 -16.13 -1.17 3.03
N ALA A 224 -15.13 -1.98 2.74
CA ALA A 224 -14.07 -2.30 3.70
C ALA A 224 -13.23 -1.05 4.08
N LEU A 225 -12.89 -0.20 3.11
CA LEU A 225 -12.23 1.09 3.37
C LEU A 225 -13.04 1.96 4.33
N TYR A 226 -14.36 2.04 4.12
CA TYR A 226 -15.26 2.78 5.00
C TYR A 226 -15.28 2.19 6.42
N PHE A 227 -15.44 0.86 6.55
CA PHE A 227 -15.47 0.16 7.84
C PHE A 227 -14.12 0.12 8.56
N SER A 228 -13.00 0.39 7.88
CA SER A 228 -11.69 0.52 8.55
C SER A 228 -11.65 1.69 9.55
N GLY A 229 -12.54 2.67 9.38
CA GLY A 229 -12.57 3.81 10.30
C GLY A 229 -11.43 4.82 10.08
N SER A 230 -10.47 4.58 9.17
CA SER A 230 -9.17 5.24 9.19
C SER A 230 -9.10 6.53 8.35
N ARG A 231 -8.78 7.65 9.00
CA ARG A 231 -8.74 8.99 8.39
C ARG A 231 -7.60 9.18 7.39
N GLY A 232 -6.39 8.80 7.78
CA GLY A 232 -5.19 8.94 6.93
C GLY A 232 -5.34 8.19 5.60
N PRO A 233 -5.69 6.90 5.62
CA PRO A 233 -6.02 6.13 4.42
C PRO A 233 -7.19 6.73 3.62
N ALA A 234 -8.23 7.26 4.24
CA ALA A 234 -9.30 7.93 3.49
C ALA A 234 -8.79 9.15 2.70
N LEU A 235 -7.91 9.97 3.28
CA LEU A 235 -7.24 11.05 2.55
C LEU A 235 -6.28 10.51 1.47
N GLY A 236 -5.56 9.44 1.76
CA GLY A 236 -4.73 8.73 0.78
C GLY A 236 -5.54 8.16 -0.39
N TRP A 237 -6.78 7.73 -0.14
CA TRP A 237 -7.71 7.27 -1.17
C TRP A 237 -8.11 8.41 -2.10
N LEU A 238 -8.46 9.58 -1.56
CA LEU A 238 -8.73 10.79 -2.35
C LEU A 238 -7.53 11.17 -3.22
N ALA A 239 -6.32 11.13 -2.65
CA ALA A 239 -5.09 11.37 -3.41
C ALA A 239 -4.90 10.31 -4.52
N SER A 240 -5.13 9.03 -4.23
CA SER A 240 -5.01 7.95 -5.22
C SER A 240 -5.99 8.13 -6.38
N LEU A 241 -7.23 8.55 -6.09
CA LEU A 241 -8.26 8.86 -7.08
C LEU A 241 -7.88 10.06 -7.93
N PHE A 242 -7.35 11.11 -7.31
CA PHE A 242 -6.85 12.30 -8.00
C PHE A 242 -5.74 11.93 -9.00
N PHE A 243 -4.71 11.19 -8.58
CA PHE A 243 -3.62 10.78 -9.47
C PHE A 243 -4.05 9.77 -10.54
N PHE A 244 -4.97 8.87 -10.22
CA PHE A 244 -5.59 7.98 -11.20
C PHE A 244 -6.33 8.78 -12.27
N ALA A 245 -7.11 9.77 -11.86
CA ALA A 245 -7.87 10.62 -12.76
C ALA A 245 -6.96 11.51 -13.63
N LEU A 246 -5.86 12.04 -13.08
CA LEU A 246 -4.82 12.73 -13.86
C LEU A 246 -4.17 11.80 -14.89
N SER A 247 -3.86 10.57 -14.50
CA SER A 247 -3.30 9.55 -15.39
C SER A 247 -4.29 9.20 -16.51
N PHE A 248 -5.57 9.08 -16.19
CA PHE A 248 -6.64 8.88 -17.17
C PHE A 248 -6.75 10.04 -18.17
N VAL A 249 -6.66 11.29 -17.70
CA VAL A 249 -6.64 12.49 -18.58
C VAL A 249 -5.39 12.51 -19.46
N TYR A 250 -4.23 12.16 -18.91
CA TYR A 250 -2.98 12.09 -19.66
C TYR A 250 -3.04 11.07 -20.80
N VAL A 251 -3.67 9.91 -20.55
CA VAL A 251 -3.85 8.85 -21.54
C VAL A 251 -4.94 9.19 -22.57
N THR A 252 -6.08 9.72 -22.13
CA THR A 252 -7.22 10.03 -23.01
C THR A 252 -7.13 11.38 -23.70
N LYS A 253 -6.20 12.26 -23.29
CA LYS A 253 -6.01 13.63 -23.77
C LYS A 253 -7.23 14.56 -23.62
N LYS A 254 -8.24 14.17 -22.81
CA LYS A 254 -9.47 14.95 -22.58
C LYS A 254 -9.27 16.06 -21.54
N ARG A 255 -8.73 17.20 -21.97
CA ARG A 255 -8.37 18.34 -21.08
C ARG A 255 -9.54 18.85 -20.21
N ASN A 256 -10.76 18.88 -20.74
CA ASN A 256 -11.94 19.35 -19.99
C ASN A 256 -12.24 18.48 -18.75
N VAL A 257 -12.02 17.16 -18.85
CA VAL A 257 -12.16 16.24 -17.72
C VAL A 257 -11.10 16.55 -16.65
N GLY A 258 -9.88 16.86 -17.07
CA GLY A 258 -8.79 17.28 -16.17
C GLY A 258 -9.12 18.56 -15.40
N LEU A 259 -9.66 19.58 -16.06
CA LEU A 259 -10.09 20.82 -15.41
C LEU A 259 -11.19 20.55 -14.37
N GLY A 260 -12.17 19.70 -14.70
CA GLY A 260 -13.22 19.29 -13.77
C GLY A 260 -12.67 18.56 -12.53
N ILE A 261 -11.68 17.68 -12.71
CA ILE A 261 -11.02 16.96 -11.61
C ILE A 261 -10.25 17.93 -10.70
N ILE A 262 -9.49 18.87 -11.27
CA ILE A 262 -8.76 19.88 -10.50
C ILE A 262 -9.73 20.75 -9.72
N PHE A 263 -10.79 21.25 -10.36
CA PHE A 263 -11.83 22.03 -9.72
C PHE A 263 -12.49 21.26 -8.56
N LEU A 264 -12.91 20.02 -8.79
CA LEU A 264 -13.49 19.16 -7.75
C LEU A 264 -12.53 18.94 -6.59
N SER A 265 -11.24 18.72 -6.87
CA SER A 265 -10.22 18.51 -5.84
C SER A 265 -9.99 19.77 -5.00
N LEU A 266 -10.01 20.95 -5.63
CA LEU A 266 -9.95 22.23 -4.93
C LEU A 266 -11.20 22.43 -4.05
N VAL A 267 -12.40 22.14 -4.58
CA VAL A 267 -13.65 22.23 -3.81
C VAL A 267 -13.61 21.30 -2.59
N VAL A 268 -13.17 20.05 -2.75
CA VAL A 268 -13.02 19.10 -1.64
C VAL A 268 -11.97 19.58 -0.64
N GLY A 269 -10.84 20.12 -1.11
CA GLY A 269 -9.80 20.68 -0.24
C GLY A 269 -10.30 21.86 0.59
N ILE A 270 -10.97 22.81 -0.06
CA ILE A 270 -11.60 23.97 0.60
C ILE A 270 -12.66 23.50 1.59
N PHE A 271 -13.52 22.55 1.20
CA PHE A 271 -14.52 21.97 2.09
C PHE A 271 -13.87 21.37 3.33
N LEU A 272 -12.80 20.58 3.20
CA LEU A 272 -12.12 19.99 4.35
C LEU A 272 -11.50 21.05 5.27
N ILE A 273 -10.95 22.12 4.71
CA ILE A 273 -10.43 23.25 5.50
C ILE A 273 -11.57 23.91 6.28
N VAL A 274 -12.64 24.33 5.59
CA VAL A 274 -13.81 24.98 6.20
C VAL A 274 -14.47 24.08 7.25
N PHE A 275 -14.57 22.77 6.96
CA PHE A 275 -15.15 21.79 7.88
C PHE A 275 -14.40 21.71 9.22
N ASN A 276 -13.09 21.96 9.21
CA ASN A 276 -12.23 21.92 10.39
C ASN A 276 -12.11 23.27 11.12
N LEU A 277 -12.66 24.36 10.59
CA LEU A 277 -12.65 25.65 11.29
C LEU A 277 -13.58 25.63 12.53
N PRO A 278 -13.25 26.44 13.57
CA PRO A 278 -14.18 26.71 14.67
C PRO A 278 -15.45 27.39 14.14
N GLN A 279 -16.63 27.06 14.67
CA GLN A 279 -17.92 27.64 14.28
C GLN A 279 -18.24 27.48 12.78
N SER A 280 -17.87 26.35 12.19
CA SER A 280 -18.14 26.12 10.78
C SER A 280 -19.64 25.91 10.53
N PRO A 281 -20.17 26.25 9.34
CA PRO A 281 -21.57 26.00 8.98
C PRO A 281 -21.97 24.52 9.04
N PHE A 282 -20.97 23.64 9.16
CA PHE A 282 -21.08 22.20 9.14
C PHE A 282 -20.89 21.57 10.53
N GLU A 283 -20.96 22.34 11.61
CA GLU A 283 -20.81 21.86 12.99
C GLU A 283 -21.71 20.65 13.29
N SER A 284 -22.95 20.65 12.80
CA SER A 284 -23.90 19.54 12.96
C SER A 284 -23.40 18.22 12.33
N LEU A 285 -22.66 18.31 11.21
CA LEU A 285 -22.06 17.13 10.57
C LEU A 285 -20.87 16.57 11.36
N LYS A 286 -20.28 17.36 12.29
CA LYS A 286 -19.23 16.88 13.19
C LYS A 286 -19.74 15.87 14.22
N GLN A 287 -21.05 15.81 14.46
CA GLN A 287 -21.65 14.84 15.39
C GLN A 287 -21.84 13.46 14.76
N HIS A 288 -21.83 13.37 13.43
CA HIS A 288 -22.04 12.09 12.74
C HIS A 288 -20.81 11.17 12.92
N PRO A 289 -20.97 9.92 13.39
CA PRO A 289 -19.85 9.02 13.69
C PRO A 289 -18.88 8.82 12.51
N SER A 290 -19.41 8.80 11.29
CA SER A 290 -18.61 8.58 10.09
C SER A 290 -17.96 9.81 9.49
N ILE A 291 -18.52 11.00 9.69
CA ILE A 291 -18.05 12.24 9.03
C ILE A 291 -17.30 13.11 10.04
N GLY A 292 -17.77 13.17 11.28
CA GLY A 292 -17.23 14.03 12.32
C GLY A 292 -15.79 13.76 12.70
N ARG A 293 -15.31 12.54 12.48
CA ARG A 293 -13.87 12.21 12.59
C ARG A 293 -12.98 13.09 11.70
N PHE A 294 -13.48 13.57 10.56
CA PHE A 294 -12.76 14.49 9.68
C PHE A 294 -12.80 15.95 10.14
N GLY A 295 -13.59 16.30 11.16
CA GLY A 295 -13.65 17.64 11.73
C GLY A 295 -12.57 17.93 12.78
N GLN A 296 -11.75 16.92 13.09
CA GLN A 296 -10.60 17.02 13.99
C GLN A 296 -9.26 16.79 13.24
N LEU A 297 -9.24 16.95 11.91
CA LEU A 297 -8.02 16.77 11.11
C LEU A 297 -6.99 17.86 11.40
N LEU A 298 -7.44 19.10 11.54
CA LEU A 298 -6.58 20.26 11.80
C LEU A 298 -6.55 20.67 13.27
N ASP A 299 -7.15 19.87 14.16
CA ASP A 299 -7.14 20.14 15.60
C ASP A 299 -5.81 19.71 16.24
N PRO A 300 -4.94 20.67 16.61
CA PRO A 300 -3.65 20.37 17.24
C PRO A 300 -3.80 19.78 18.65
N GLN A 301 -4.96 19.94 19.28
CA GLN A 301 -5.25 19.44 20.63
C GLN A 301 -5.84 18.03 20.63
N SER A 302 -6.17 17.47 19.46
CA SER A 302 -6.63 16.10 19.36
C SER A 302 -5.58 15.13 19.91
N ASN A 303 -6.01 14.05 20.58
CA ASN A 303 -5.09 13.07 21.19
C ASN A 303 -4.03 12.55 20.21
N ASN A 304 -4.44 12.28 18.95
CA ASN A 304 -3.52 11.81 17.92
C ASN A 304 -2.49 12.88 17.51
N ALA A 305 -2.88 14.15 17.45
CA ALA A 305 -1.97 15.25 17.14
C ALA A 305 -0.99 15.46 18.30
N ARG A 306 -1.47 15.53 19.55
CA ARG A 306 -0.63 15.68 20.75
C ARG A 306 0.40 14.59 20.90
N VAL A 307 0.02 13.31 20.77
CA VAL A 307 0.95 12.17 20.84
C VAL A 307 2.06 12.32 19.81
N ARG A 308 1.72 12.69 18.57
CA ARG A 308 2.73 12.94 17.53
C ARG A 308 3.62 14.10 17.95
N THR A 309 3.05 15.26 18.27
CA THR A 309 3.81 16.45 18.69
C THR A 309 4.80 16.13 19.81
N TYR A 310 4.40 15.36 20.82
CA TYR A 310 5.31 14.93 21.90
C TYR A 310 6.41 13.99 21.42
N ILE A 311 6.12 13.04 20.52
CA ILE A 311 7.15 12.18 19.91
C ILE A 311 8.16 13.01 19.12
N TRP A 312 7.70 13.92 18.27
CA TRP A 312 8.58 14.79 17.47
C TRP A 312 9.43 15.70 18.36
N GLN A 313 8.81 16.32 19.38
CA GLN A 313 9.53 17.13 20.35
C GLN A 313 10.57 16.31 21.12
N GLY A 314 10.23 15.09 21.54
CA GLY A 314 11.15 14.16 22.20
C GLY A 314 12.31 13.79 21.29
N ALA A 315 12.05 13.45 20.03
CA ALA A 315 13.10 13.14 19.04
C ALA A 315 14.03 14.33 18.81
N VAL A 316 13.50 15.55 18.65
CA VAL A 316 14.32 16.75 18.48
C VAL A 316 15.18 17.03 19.71
N LYS A 317 14.66 16.84 20.93
CA LYS A 317 15.44 16.96 22.16
C LYS A 317 16.58 15.93 22.24
N LEU A 318 16.34 14.72 21.72
CA LEU A 318 17.30 13.62 21.75
C LEU A 318 18.39 13.75 20.66
N TYR A 319 18.09 14.40 19.53
CA TYR A 319 19.08 14.74 18.51
C TYR A 319 19.78 16.09 18.75
N GLY A 320 19.16 16.97 19.55
CA GLY A 320 19.72 18.27 19.90
C GLY A 320 20.92 18.15 20.81
N PHE A 321 21.66 19.26 20.97
CA PHE A 321 22.76 19.31 21.93
C PHE A 321 22.24 19.04 23.34
N HIS A 322 22.68 17.93 23.92
CA HIS A 322 22.44 17.59 25.31
C HIS A 322 23.75 17.08 25.93
N PRO A 323 23.91 17.20 27.25
CA PRO A 323 24.99 16.53 27.97
C PRO A 323 24.97 15.02 27.65
N PRO A 324 26.12 14.32 27.67
CA PRO A 324 26.15 12.88 27.49
C PRO A 324 25.19 12.21 28.49
N LEU A 325 24.46 11.20 28.00
CA LEU A 325 23.56 10.42 28.84
C LEU A 325 24.42 9.63 29.84
N GLU A 326 24.14 9.79 31.14
CA GLU A 326 24.69 8.93 32.21
C GLU A 326 24.08 7.53 32.17
#